data_AF-A0A7H9BIC1-F1
#
_entry.id   AF-A0A7H9BIC1-F1
#
_cell.length_a   1.000
_cell.length_b   1.000
_cell.length_c   1.000
_cell.angle_alpha   90.00
_cell.angle_beta   90.00
_cell.angle_gamma   90.00
#
_symmetry.space_group_name_H-M   'P 1'
#
loop_
_entity.id
_entity.type
_entity.pdbx_description
1 polymer ?
#
loop_
_entity_poly.entity_id
_entity_poly.type
_entity_poly.pdbx_seq_one_letter_code
_entity_poly.pdbx_strand_id
1 'polypeptide(L)'
;MLLSSSLLFALLTVTTPPVERTQLRQSEHMYWRSINAHQFDLWLGKEEVWRLSTSASCPALPAEGKLNLLTDHGRFKTQQRIFPAQPDPCHLLSITPLPSNADHTLPGNQIIPIEVHGVKGNNKP
;
A
#
# COMPACT_ATOMS: atom_id res chain seq x y z
N MET A 1 -1.81 -59.26 18.31
CA MET A 1 -1.30 -57.93 18.70
C MET A 1 -0.50 -57.36 17.55
N LEU A 2 -1.06 -56.41 16.78
CA LEU A 2 -0.31 -55.56 15.85
C LEU A 2 -0.97 -54.18 15.90
N LEU A 3 -0.34 -53.27 16.63
CA LEU A 3 -0.75 -51.86 16.75
C LEU A 3 -0.25 -51.12 15.49
N SER A 4 -1.17 -50.80 14.59
CA SER A 4 -0.92 -49.90 13.47
C SER A 4 -0.77 -48.47 14.00
N SER A 5 0.46 -48.02 14.17
CA SER A 5 0.77 -46.62 14.45
C SER A 5 0.67 -45.80 13.17
N SER A 6 -0.43 -45.07 13.01
CA SER A 6 -0.57 -44.04 11.98
C SER A 6 0.24 -42.80 12.39
N LEU A 7 1.39 -42.59 11.75
CA LEU A 7 2.15 -41.34 11.83
C LEU A 7 1.42 -40.28 10.99
N LEU A 8 0.63 -39.44 11.64
CA LEU A 8 0.10 -38.20 11.08
C LEU A 8 1.26 -37.21 10.90
N PHE A 9 1.73 -37.05 9.66
CA PHE A 9 2.59 -35.93 9.28
C PHE A 9 1.75 -34.65 9.26
N ALA A 10 1.80 -33.89 10.36
CA ALA A 10 1.29 -32.53 10.39
C ALA A 10 2.24 -31.63 9.57
N LEU A 11 1.84 -31.29 8.34
CA LEU A 11 2.49 -30.25 7.55
C LEU A 11 2.24 -28.89 8.22
N LEU A 12 3.18 -28.47 9.06
CA LEU A 12 3.28 -27.10 9.54
C LEU A 12 3.67 -26.20 8.35
N THR A 13 2.68 -25.58 7.72
CA THR A 13 2.92 -24.50 6.76
C THR A 13 3.50 -23.31 7.50
N VAL A 14 4.81 -23.10 7.39
CA VAL A 14 5.47 -21.87 7.87
C VAL A 14 5.03 -20.74 6.94
N THR A 15 3.96 -20.05 7.30
CA THR A 15 3.58 -18.79 6.65
C THR A 15 4.49 -17.69 7.20
N THR A 16 5.56 -17.37 6.49
CA THR A 16 6.35 -16.18 6.79
C THR A 16 5.45 -14.95 6.65
N PRO A 17 5.37 -14.07 7.67
CA PRO A 17 4.56 -12.87 7.56
C PRO A 17 5.10 -11.99 6.41
N PRO A 18 4.21 -11.29 5.68
CA PRO A 18 4.63 -10.37 4.63
C PRO A 18 5.58 -9.31 5.20
N VAL A 19 6.77 -9.19 4.62
CA VAL A 19 7.79 -8.23 5.09
C VAL A 19 7.34 -6.82 4.71
N GLU A 20 7.09 -5.97 5.72
CA GLU A 20 6.81 -4.56 5.51
C GLU A 20 7.98 -3.84 4.84
N ARG A 21 7.67 -2.91 3.95
CA ARG A 21 8.66 -2.04 3.32
C ARG A 21 8.64 -0.65 3.93
N THR A 22 9.81 -0.02 3.96
CA THR A 22 9.95 1.39 4.36
C THR A 22 9.75 2.35 3.20
N GLN A 23 9.87 1.87 1.96
CA GLN A 23 9.68 2.68 0.76
C GLN A 23 9.17 1.86 -0.42
N LEU A 24 8.49 2.55 -1.33
CA LEU A 24 7.95 2.01 -2.57
C LEU A 24 8.21 2.99 -3.71
N ARG A 25 8.74 2.50 -4.84
CA ARG A 25 9.00 3.34 -6.02
C ARG A 25 7.69 3.60 -6.75
N GLN A 26 7.47 4.85 -7.18
CA GLN A 26 6.36 5.14 -8.08
C GLN A 26 6.52 4.39 -9.42
N SER A 27 5.41 3.96 -9.99
CA SER A 27 5.36 3.37 -11.34
C SER A 27 4.74 4.37 -12.32
N GLU A 28 5.02 4.21 -13.61
CA GLU A 28 4.34 4.95 -14.67
C GLU A 28 2.84 4.64 -14.68
N HIS A 29 2.48 3.41 -14.35
CA HIS A 29 1.10 2.96 -14.20
C HIS A 29 0.83 2.62 -12.74
N MET A 30 -0.01 3.42 -12.10
CA MET A 30 -0.48 3.19 -10.75
C MET A 30 -2.01 3.25 -10.69
N TYR A 31 -2.58 2.37 -9.88
CA TYR A 31 -4.03 2.33 -9.61
C TYR A 31 -4.24 2.22 -8.11
N TRP A 32 -5.40 2.64 -7.62
CA TRP A 32 -5.68 2.61 -6.20
C TRP A 32 -7.14 2.25 -5.92
N ARG A 33 -7.40 1.74 -4.72
CA ARG A 33 -8.74 1.46 -4.21
C ARG A 33 -8.78 1.69 -2.72
N SER A 34 -9.77 2.45 -2.25
CA SER A 34 -10.00 2.60 -0.81
C SER A 34 -10.48 1.28 -0.18
N ILE A 35 -9.93 0.95 0.98
CA ILE A 35 -10.40 -0.15 1.84
C ILE A 35 -11.23 0.41 2.98
N ASN A 36 -10.78 1.54 3.53
CA ASN A 36 -11.49 2.32 4.54
C ASN A 36 -10.91 3.75 4.59
N ALA A 37 -11.32 4.54 5.58
CA ALA A 37 -10.90 5.94 5.71
C ALA A 37 -9.38 6.16 5.75
N HIS A 38 -8.59 5.16 6.17
CA HIS A 38 -7.14 5.29 6.40
C HIS A 38 -6.32 4.18 5.76
N GLN A 39 -6.91 3.38 4.88
CA GLN A 39 -6.21 2.29 4.18
C GLN A 39 -6.67 2.21 2.74
N PHE A 40 -5.70 1.97 1.86
CA PHE A 40 -5.95 1.75 0.44
C PHE A 40 -4.96 0.73 -0.12
N ASP A 41 -5.42 0.01 -1.14
CA ASP A 41 -4.55 -0.83 -1.95
C ASP A 41 -4.01 0.03 -3.11
N LEU A 42 -2.73 -0.12 -3.42
CA LEU A 42 -2.00 0.57 -4.49
C LEU A 42 -1.40 -0.48 -5.42
N TRP A 43 -1.81 -0.47 -6.68
CA TRP A 43 -1.23 -1.29 -7.74
C TRP A 43 -0.09 -0.53 -8.41
N LEU A 44 1.05 -1.19 -8.57
CA LEU A 44 2.15 -0.75 -9.42
C LEU A 44 2.16 -1.65 -10.67
N GLY A 45 1.54 -1.19 -11.75
CA GLY A 45 1.29 -2.03 -12.92
C GLY A 45 0.13 -3.00 -12.70
N LYS A 46 0.26 -4.25 -13.18
CA LYS A 46 -0.85 -5.23 -13.23
C LYS A 46 -0.85 -6.28 -12.12
N GLU A 47 0.32 -6.62 -11.58
CA GLU A 47 0.50 -7.78 -10.70
C GLU A 47 1.05 -7.42 -9.32
N GLU A 48 1.57 -6.21 -9.15
CA GLU A 48 2.19 -5.79 -7.90
C GLU A 48 1.21 -4.91 -7.12
N VAL A 49 0.74 -5.39 -5.96
CA VAL A 49 -0.23 -4.69 -5.11
C VAL A 49 0.32 -4.51 -3.71
N TRP A 50 0.18 -3.29 -3.18
CA TRP A 50 0.63 -2.90 -1.86
C TRP A 50 -0.53 -2.33 -1.06
N ARG A 51 -0.69 -2.74 0.19
CA ARG A 51 -1.56 -2.09 1.15
C ARG A 51 -0.81 -0.96 1.84
N LEU A 52 -1.35 0.23 1.76
CA LEU A 52 -0.83 1.42 2.42
C LEU A 52 -1.79 1.82 3.55
N SER A 53 -1.24 2.21 4.69
CA SER A 53 -2.01 2.75 5.81
C SER A 53 -1.58 4.17 6.13
N THR A 54 -2.53 5.03 6.49
CA THR A 54 -2.26 6.43 6.81
C THR A 54 -2.61 6.74 8.25
N SER A 55 -2.07 7.84 8.80
CA SER A 55 -2.43 8.30 10.15
C SER A 55 -3.90 8.70 10.25
N ALA A 56 -4.47 8.64 11.45
CA ALA A 56 -5.85 9.04 11.71
C ALA A 56 -6.13 10.53 11.44
N SER A 57 -5.08 11.36 11.45
CA SER A 57 -5.10 12.78 11.05
C SER A 57 -5.28 13.00 9.55
N CYS A 58 -5.24 11.93 8.74
CA CYS A 58 -5.46 12.04 7.31
C CYS A 58 -6.95 12.21 6.98
N PRO A 59 -7.27 12.98 5.92
CA PRO A 59 -8.65 13.05 5.43
C PRO A 59 -9.13 11.65 5.05
N ALA A 60 -10.43 11.42 5.17
CA ALA A 60 -11.04 10.19 4.68
C ALA A 60 -10.75 10.06 3.17
N LEU A 61 -10.22 8.91 2.78
CA LEU A 61 -9.96 8.60 1.38
C LEU A 61 -11.28 8.58 0.61
N PRO A 62 -11.33 9.17 -0.60
CA PRO A 62 -12.51 9.02 -1.42
C PRO A 62 -12.76 7.53 -1.72
N ALA A 63 -14.01 7.15 -2.02
CA ALA A 63 -14.29 5.76 -2.41
C ALA A 63 -13.82 5.48 -3.86
N GLU A 64 -13.91 6.51 -4.70
CA GLU A 64 -13.62 6.51 -6.14
C GLU A 64 -13.10 7.91 -6.53
N GLY A 65 -12.50 8.08 -7.70
CA GLY A 65 -12.00 9.39 -8.16
C GLY A 65 -10.50 9.63 -7.92
N LYS A 66 -10.01 10.83 -8.24
CA LYS A 66 -8.57 11.20 -8.16
C LYS A 66 -8.02 11.16 -6.74
N LEU A 67 -6.90 10.44 -6.57
CA LEU A 67 -6.11 10.44 -5.33
C LEU A 67 -4.79 11.14 -5.57
N ASN A 68 -4.62 12.30 -4.92
CA ASN A 68 -3.42 13.11 -5.07
C ASN A 68 -2.47 12.79 -3.91
N LEU A 69 -1.30 12.23 -4.23
CA LEU A 69 -0.32 11.82 -3.23
C LEU A 69 1.02 12.54 -3.44
N LEU A 70 1.73 12.80 -2.35
CA LEU A 70 3.10 13.28 -2.37
C LEU A 70 4.07 12.11 -2.46
N THR A 71 5.10 12.28 -3.28
CA THR A 71 6.28 11.41 -3.24
C THR A 71 7.52 12.24 -2.93
N ASP A 72 8.48 11.59 -2.29
CA ASP A 72 9.82 12.11 -2.09
C ASP A 72 10.77 11.46 -3.11
N HIS A 73 11.25 12.25 -4.08
CA HIS A 73 12.08 11.77 -5.20
C HIS A 73 11.45 10.57 -5.95
N GLY A 74 10.14 10.59 -6.17
CA GLY A 74 9.41 9.52 -6.85
C GLY A 74 9.25 8.24 -6.02
N ARG A 75 9.36 8.33 -4.70
CA ARG A 75 9.12 7.21 -3.78
C ARG A 75 8.07 7.57 -2.75
N PHE A 76 7.23 6.59 -2.42
CA PHE A 76 6.45 6.61 -1.20
C PHE A 76 7.32 6.07 -0.06
N LYS A 77 7.35 6.76 1.09
CA LYS A 77 8.15 6.37 2.26
C LYS A 77 7.27 6.35 3.50
N THR A 78 7.49 5.41 4.40
CA THR A 78 6.85 5.46 5.72
C THR A 78 7.26 6.74 6.46
N GLN A 79 6.38 7.22 7.33
CA GLN A 79 6.46 8.52 8.03
C GLN A 79 6.48 9.75 7.12
N GLN A 80 6.43 9.62 5.79
CA GLN A 80 6.32 10.77 4.92
C GLN A 80 4.93 11.38 5.00
N ARG A 81 4.85 12.69 4.78
CA ARG A 81 3.58 13.34 4.51
C ARG A 81 3.06 12.91 3.14
N ILE A 82 1.84 12.38 3.08
CA ILE A 82 1.34 11.77 1.85
C ILE A 82 0.26 12.58 1.13
N PHE A 83 -0.48 13.46 1.81
CA PHE A 83 -1.44 14.36 1.15
C PHE A 83 -0.92 15.81 1.04
N PRO A 84 -1.10 16.45 -0.13
CA PRO A 84 -0.79 17.87 -0.28
C PRO A 84 -1.71 18.73 0.59
N ALA A 85 -1.19 19.87 1.06
CA ALA A 85 -1.95 21.00 1.61
C ALA A 85 -2.91 20.75 2.80
N GLN A 86 -2.76 19.66 3.56
CA GLN A 86 -3.52 19.43 4.79
C GLN A 86 -3.09 20.34 5.98
N PRO A 87 -3.99 20.80 6.86
CA PRO A 87 -3.61 21.56 8.04
C PRO A 87 -2.86 20.69 9.05
N ASP A 88 -3.32 19.46 9.26
CA ASP A 88 -2.71 18.51 10.18
C ASP A 88 -1.67 17.62 9.50
N PRO A 89 -0.62 17.21 10.23
CA PRO A 89 0.38 16.28 9.74
C PRO A 89 -0.26 14.91 9.47
N CYS A 90 -0.51 14.62 8.20
CA CYS A 90 -1.00 13.34 7.71
C CYS A 90 0.15 12.52 7.11
N HIS A 91 0.39 11.34 7.66
CA HIS A 91 1.54 10.51 7.34
C HIS A 91 1.17 9.14 6.77
N LEU A 92 2.04 8.60 5.89
CA LEU A 92 2.03 7.19 5.51
C LEU A 92 2.65 6.35 6.64
N LEU A 93 1.93 5.40 7.20
CA LEU A 93 2.39 4.62 8.35
C LEU A 93 3.05 3.31 7.93
N SER A 94 2.42 2.54 7.05
CA SER A 94 2.94 1.25 6.60
C SER A 94 2.79 1.03 5.11
N ILE A 95 3.66 0.16 4.58
CA ILE A 95 3.64 -0.32 3.20
C ILE A 95 3.81 -1.85 3.27
N THR A 96 2.72 -2.58 3.05
CA THR A 96 2.69 -4.03 3.22
C THR A 96 2.35 -4.69 1.88
N PRO A 97 3.09 -5.69 1.41
CA PRO A 97 2.72 -6.38 0.17
C PRO A 97 1.40 -7.12 0.39
N LEU A 98 0.49 -7.05 -0.59
CA LEU A 98 -0.71 -7.87 -0.55
C LEU A 98 -0.30 -9.32 -0.84
N PRO A 99 -0.68 -10.31 -0.01
CA PRO A 99 -0.28 -11.69 -0.24
C PRO A 99 -0.86 -12.19 -1.57
N SER A 100 -0.18 -13.15 -2.21
CA SER A 100 -0.52 -13.66 -3.55
C SER A 100 -1.88 -14.37 -3.63
N ASN A 101 -2.48 -14.72 -2.49
CA ASN A 101 -3.82 -15.29 -2.39
C ASN A 101 -4.92 -14.23 -2.21
N ALA A 102 -4.57 -12.94 -2.13
CA ALA A 102 -5.53 -11.86 -2.08
C ALA A 102 -6.07 -11.54 -3.48
N ASP A 103 -7.23 -10.88 -3.55
CA ASP A 103 -7.77 -10.37 -4.81
C ASP A 103 -6.89 -9.24 -5.35
N HIS A 104 -6.15 -9.53 -6.42
CA HIS A 104 -5.28 -8.58 -7.13
C HIS A 104 -5.97 -7.99 -8.36
N THR A 105 -7.27 -8.26 -8.57
CA THR A 105 -8.01 -7.77 -9.71
C THR A 105 -7.90 -6.25 -9.77
N LEU A 106 -7.34 -5.74 -10.87
CA LEU A 106 -7.28 -4.31 -11.11
C LEU A 106 -8.70 -3.73 -11.07
N PRO A 107 -8.94 -2.61 -10.36
CA PRO A 107 -10.23 -1.94 -10.44
C PRO A 107 -10.49 -1.53 -11.90
N GLY A 108 -11.57 -2.06 -12.51
CA GLY A 108 -11.92 -1.76 -13.91
C GLY A 108 -12.35 -0.29 -14.12
N ASN A 109 -12.27 0.19 -15.38
CA ASN A 109 -12.64 1.52 -15.94
C ASN A 109 -12.31 2.80 -15.13
N GLN A 110 -11.66 2.70 -14.00
CA GLN A 110 -11.21 3.83 -13.20
C GLN A 110 -9.67 3.90 -13.31
N ILE A 111 -9.19 4.30 -14.49
CA ILE A 111 -7.82 4.84 -14.59
C ILE A 111 -7.87 6.16 -13.86
N ILE A 112 -7.37 6.16 -12.65
CA ILE A 112 -7.30 7.36 -11.88
C ILE A 112 -5.82 7.70 -11.71
N PRO A 113 -5.29 8.60 -12.54
CA PRO A 113 -3.91 9.02 -12.39
C PRO A 113 -3.73 9.59 -10.98
N ILE A 114 -2.77 9.02 -10.24
CA ILE A 114 -2.25 9.65 -9.04
C ILE A 114 -1.49 10.87 -9.51
N GLU A 115 -2.02 12.07 -9.27
CA GLU A 115 -1.24 13.28 -9.50
C GLU A 115 -0.20 13.36 -8.38
N VAL A 116 1.03 12.99 -8.76
CA VAL A 116 2.17 13.02 -7.86
C VAL A 116 2.77 14.42 -7.89
N HIS A 117 2.57 15.17 -6.81
CA HIS A 117 3.34 16.39 -6.61
C HIS A 117 4.66 16.03 -5.92
N GLY A 118 5.77 16.26 -6.60
CA GLY A 118 7.08 16.18 -5.97
C GLY A 118 7.18 17.24 -4.88
N VAL A 119 7.60 16.85 -3.67
CA VAL A 119 8.03 17.82 -2.68
C VAL A 119 9.32 18.44 -3.22
N LYS A 120 9.24 19.62 -3.85
CA LYS A 120 10.44 20.42 -4.13
C LYS A 120 11.09 20.68 -2.78
N GLY A 121 12.24 20.08 -2.54
CA GLY A 121 13.05 20.40 -1.38
C GLY A 121 13.24 21.92 -1.35
N ASN A 122 12.69 22.57 -0.33
CA ASN A 122 13.12 23.92 0.01
C ASN A 122 14.56 23.78 0.50
N ASN A 123 15.52 23.80 -0.43
CA ASN A 123 16.86 24.27 -0.14
C ASN A 123 16.71 25.72 0.28
N LYS A 124 16.55 25.92 1.59
CA LYS A 124 16.81 27.22 2.20
C LYS A 124 18.33 27.39 2.21
N PRO A 125 18.87 28.53 1.75
CA PRO A 125 20.31 28.79 1.67
C PRO A 125 21.00 28.72 3.04
#